data_AF-A0A975D4N8-F1
#
_entry.id   AF-A0A975D4N8-F1
#
_cell.length_a   1.000
_cell.length_b   1.000
_cell.length_c   1.000
_cell.angle_alpha   90.00
_cell.angle_beta   90.00
_cell.angle_gamma   90.00
#
_symmetry.space_group_name_H-M   'P 1'
#
loop_
_entity.id
_entity.type
_entity.pdbx_description
1 polymer ?
#
loop_
_entity_poly.entity_id
_entity_poly.type
_entity_poly.pdbx_seq_one_letter_code
_entity_poly.pdbx_strand_id
1 'polypeptide(L)'
;MALTADSPQPICDISSRFVQANPTQIRKEVASANHYESKQYIFAYAFEDARRSTEHLAEQLTQMQHYLKLGKLEPGKNGRLSVLLLGRYRSDRPADLRRWKAQFSEQLDLDFKTVHSSKGLEADYVMLLNVVEGNRGFPSQIEDDPVLQIPMPAPDPFPMAEERRLFYVAITRARRQVRIYTSLAQPSRFLVELVKQGAVEIEPIDAAPLEPCPKCAVGIVTRRSGRNGEFESCSTWPRCEFKRNIASDESQKGRHPVRLSGNVAQGSTCPSCERGQMIRIDGKYGEFLGCSEFPTCKTTASLG
;
A
#
# COMPACT_ATOMS: atom_id res chain seq x y z
N MET A 1 -34.28 13.19 -3.51
CA MET A 1 -34.64 12.08 -4.42
C MET A 1 -33.71 10.93 -4.10
N ALA A 2 -34.18 9.94 -3.33
CA ALA A 2 -33.37 8.78 -2.97
C ALA A 2 -33.13 7.95 -4.24
N LEU A 3 -31.88 7.72 -4.60
CA LEU A 3 -31.52 6.81 -5.67
C LEU A 3 -31.38 5.43 -5.07
N THR A 4 -32.08 4.45 -5.62
CA THR A 4 -31.95 3.05 -5.23
C THR A 4 -30.71 2.46 -5.88
N ALA A 5 -29.77 1.97 -5.07
CA ALA A 5 -28.56 1.30 -5.55
C ALA A 5 -28.68 -0.22 -5.42
N ASP A 6 -28.13 -0.92 -6.42
CA ASP A 6 -28.04 -2.38 -6.44
C ASP A 6 -26.85 -2.92 -5.62
N SER A 7 -25.96 -2.05 -5.14
CA SER A 7 -24.88 -2.36 -4.19
C SER A 7 -25.38 -2.37 -2.74
N PRO A 8 -24.81 -3.17 -1.83
CA PRO A 8 -25.14 -3.14 -0.40
C PRO A 8 -24.99 -1.75 0.23
N GLN A 9 -25.80 -1.45 1.25
CA GLN A 9 -25.81 -0.14 1.90
C GLN A 9 -24.42 0.31 2.38
N PRO A 10 -23.57 -0.54 3.01
CA PRO A 10 -22.24 -0.11 3.43
C PRO A 10 -21.34 0.34 2.27
N ILE A 11 -21.45 -0.31 1.11
CA ILE A 11 -20.71 0.11 -0.10
C ILE A 11 -21.23 1.48 -0.58
N CYS A 12 -22.54 1.68 -0.57
CA CYS A 12 -23.16 2.94 -0.94
C CYS A 12 -22.72 4.09 -0.01
N ASP A 13 -22.70 3.86 1.30
CA ASP A 13 -22.33 4.87 2.28
C ASP A 13 -20.85 5.26 2.16
N ILE A 14 -19.95 4.26 2.05
CA ILE A 14 -18.51 4.49 1.89
C ILE A 14 -18.23 5.24 0.59
N SER A 15 -18.78 4.77 -0.52
CA SER A 15 -18.55 5.38 -1.84
C SER A 15 -19.17 6.78 -1.94
N SER A 16 -20.36 6.99 -1.38
CA SER A 16 -21.04 8.28 -1.34
C SER A 16 -20.25 9.30 -0.51
N ARG A 17 -19.80 8.93 0.69
CA ARG A 17 -18.92 9.77 1.53
C ARG A 17 -17.63 10.14 0.81
N PHE A 18 -17.01 9.17 0.15
CA PHE A 18 -15.78 9.38 -0.62
C PHE A 18 -15.99 10.36 -1.78
N VAL A 19 -17.05 10.21 -2.58
CA VAL A 19 -17.29 11.10 -3.73
C VAL A 19 -17.76 12.49 -3.30
N GLN A 20 -18.52 12.60 -2.20
CA GLN A 20 -19.04 13.87 -1.65
C GLN A 20 -18.00 14.66 -0.84
N ALA A 21 -16.80 14.11 -0.60
CA ALA A 21 -15.69 14.91 -0.11
C ALA A 21 -15.33 16.07 -1.06
N ASN A 22 -15.70 15.94 -2.35
CA ASN A 22 -15.68 17.06 -3.28
C ASN A 22 -16.90 17.98 -3.02
N PRO A 23 -16.72 19.25 -2.61
CA PRO A 23 -17.82 20.15 -2.29
C PRO A 23 -18.67 20.56 -3.51
N THR A 24 -18.13 20.46 -4.73
CA THR A 24 -18.88 20.74 -5.96
C THR A 24 -19.80 19.58 -6.36
N GLN A 25 -19.64 18.41 -5.74
CA GLN A 25 -20.45 17.24 -5.99
C GLN A 25 -21.88 17.44 -5.47
N ILE A 26 -22.87 17.11 -6.29
CA ILE A 26 -24.28 17.11 -5.89
C ILE A 26 -24.45 16.12 -4.73
N ARG A 27 -24.87 16.62 -3.57
CA ARG A 27 -25.18 15.82 -2.39
C ARG A 27 -26.38 14.92 -2.67
N LYS A 28 -26.22 13.62 -2.43
CA LYS A 28 -27.26 12.61 -2.65
C LYS A 28 -27.21 11.58 -1.54
N GLU A 29 -28.38 11.26 -0.99
CA GLU A 29 -28.55 10.09 -0.13
C GLU A 29 -28.94 8.90 -1.02
N VAL A 30 -28.19 7.81 -0.88
CA VAL A 30 -28.35 6.60 -1.66
C VAL A 30 -28.84 5.53 -0.73
N ALA A 31 -30.02 4.98 -1.01
CA ALA A 31 -30.57 3.86 -0.28
C ALA A 31 -30.38 2.59 -1.11
N SER A 32 -29.99 1.50 -0.48
CA SER A 32 -29.80 0.20 -1.11
C SER A 32 -31.06 -0.65 -0.98
N ALA A 33 -31.45 -1.32 -2.06
CA ALA A 33 -32.45 -2.39 -2.03
C ALA A 33 -31.83 -3.78 -1.83
N ASN A 34 -30.51 -3.85 -1.62
CA ASN A 34 -29.75 -5.09 -1.54
C ASN A 34 -29.48 -5.47 -0.09
N HIS A 35 -30.03 -6.62 0.32
CA HIS A 35 -29.94 -7.17 1.68
C HIS A 35 -28.79 -8.16 1.87
N TYR A 36 -27.77 -8.16 1.00
CA TYR A 36 -26.61 -9.02 1.19
C TYR A 36 -25.87 -8.64 2.48
N GLU A 37 -25.90 -9.55 3.46
CA GLU A 37 -25.21 -9.38 4.74
C GLU A 37 -23.85 -10.06 4.72
N SER A 38 -22.81 -9.27 5.00
CA SER A 38 -21.44 -9.74 5.13
C SER A 38 -20.76 -8.97 6.27
N LYS A 39 -19.81 -9.60 6.96
CA LYS A 39 -18.98 -8.92 7.97
C LYS A 39 -18.15 -7.79 7.38
N GLN A 40 -17.76 -7.96 6.11
CA GLN A 40 -16.94 -6.99 5.39
C GLN A 40 -17.33 -7.00 3.90
N TYR A 41 -17.37 -5.80 3.32
CA TYR A 41 -17.85 -5.56 1.96
C TYR A 41 -16.73 -5.12 1.00
N ILE A 42 -15.69 -4.49 1.54
CA ILE A 42 -14.54 -4.00 0.78
C ILE A 42 -13.28 -4.58 1.43
N PHE A 43 -12.52 -5.33 0.64
CA PHE A 43 -11.21 -5.85 1.01
C PHE A 43 -10.15 -5.13 0.18
N ALA A 44 -9.01 -4.82 0.77
CA ALA A 44 -7.88 -4.26 0.07
C ALA A 44 -6.63 -5.08 0.35
N TYR A 45 -6.05 -5.64 -0.71
CA TYR A 45 -4.87 -6.47 -0.66
C TYR A 45 -3.69 -5.72 -1.26
N ALA A 46 -2.58 -5.68 -0.53
CA ALA A 46 -1.36 -5.03 -0.97
C ALA A 46 -0.22 -6.04 -1.17
N PHE A 47 0.48 -5.88 -2.29
CA PHE A 47 1.52 -6.80 -2.74
C PHE A 47 2.84 -6.06 -3.00
N GLU A 48 3.97 -6.74 -2.81
CA GLU A 48 5.29 -6.21 -3.20
C GLU A 48 5.49 -6.33 -4.71
N ASP A 49 5.04 -7.44 -5.30
CA ASP A 49 5.17 -7.76 -6.73
C ASP A 49 3.80 -7.93 -7.39
N ALA A 50 3.68 -7.42 -8.63
CA ALA A 50 2.52 -7.62 -9.48
C ALA A 50 2.26 -9.11 -9.79
N ARG A 51 3.30 -9.95 -9.85
CA ARG A 51 3.12 -11.41 -10.05
C ARG A 51 2.31 -12.03 -8.92
N ARG A 52 2.66 -11.71 -7.67
CA ARG A 52 1.92 -12.16 -6.48
C ARG A 52 0.48 -11.69 -6.47
N SER A 53 0.21 -10.46 -6.91
CA SER A 53 -1.17 -9.98 -7.05
C SER A 53 -2.01 -10.85 -8.00
N THR A 54 -1.41 -11.36 -9.07
CA THR A 54 -2.05 -12.25 -10.06
C THR A 54 -2.25 -13.67 -9.49
N GLU A 55 -1.26 -14.18 -8.76
CA GLU A 55 -1.37 -15.46 -8.05
C GLU A 55 -2.50 -15.43 -7.02
N HIS A 56 -2.54 -14.40 -6.17
CA HIS A 56 -3.59 -14.23 -5.18
C HIS A 56 -4.97 -14.06 -5.82
N LEU A 57 -5.07 -13.35 -6.95
CA LEU A 57 -6.30 -13.28 -7.73
C LEU A 57 -6.80 -14.67 -8.15
N ALA A 58 -5.91 -15.56 -8.61
CA ALA A 58 -6.25 -16.92 -8.98
C ALA A 58 -6.67 -17.79 -7.77
N GLU A 59 -6.00 -17.62 -6.63
CA GLU A 59 -6.37 -18.27 -5.36
C GLU A 59 -7.77 -17.87 -4.92
N GLN A 60 -8.08 -16.58 -4.98
CA GLN A 60 -9.39 -16.04 -4.64
C GLN A 60 -10.50 -16.63 -5.54
N LEU A 61 -10.26 -16.76 -6.85
CA LEU A 61 -11.20 -17.41 -7.77
C LEU A 61 -11.39 -18.90 -7.44
N THR A 62 -10.30 -19.59 -7.11
CA THR A 62 -10.33 -21.02 -6.73
C THR A 62 -11.10 -21.23 -5.44
N GLN A 63 -10.89 -20.38 -4.44
CA GLN A 63 -11.64 -20.39 -3.18
C GLN A 63 -13.13 -20.14 -3.41
N MET A 64 -13.50 -19.17 -4.25
CA MET A 64 -14.89 -18.90 -4.60
C MET A 64 -15.56 -20.11 -5.26
N GLN A 65 -14.88 -20.78 -6.19
CA GLN A 65 -15.37 -22.02 -6.80
C GLN A 65 -15.56 -23.13 -5.75
N HIS A 66 -14.60 -23.30 -4.85
CA HIS A 66 -14.67 -24.29 -3.79
C HIS A 66 -15.86 -24.03 -2.85
N TYR A 67 -16.07 -22.78 -2.42
CA TYR A 67 -17.20 -22.42 -1.57
C TYR A 67 -18.56 -22.56 -2.27
N LEU A 68 -18.64 -22.31 -3.58
CA LEU A 68 -19.84 -22.60 -4.38
C LEU A 68 -20.15 -24.10 -4.40
N LYS A 69 -19.13 -24.96 -4.61
CA LYS A 69 -19.31 -26.42 -4.59
C LYS A 69 -19.74 -26.97 -3.23
N LEU A 70 -19.26 -26.35 -2.15
CA LEU A 70 -19.66 -26.69 -0.79
C LEU A 70 -21.03 -26.12 -0.38
N GLY A 71 -21.68 -25.31 -1.23
CA GLY A 71 -22.95 -24.65 -0.91
C GLY A 71 -22.84 -23.56 0.15
N LYS A 72 -21.63 -23.11 0.50
CA LYS A 72 -21.39 -22.03 1.48
C LYS A 72 -21.56 -20.64 0.88
N LEU A 73 -21.60 -20.55 -0.44
CA LEU A 73 -21.74 -19.29 -1.17
C LEU A 73 -22.93 -19.43 -2.12
N GLU A 74 -23.86 -18.48 -2.04
CA GLU A 74 -25.07 -18.53 -2.86
C GLU A 74 -24.74 -18.26 -4.33
N PRO A 75 -25.28 -19.02 -5.29
CA PRO A 75 -25.11 -18.72 -6.70
C PRO A 75 -25.68 -17.33 -7.03
N GLY A 76 -25.19 -16.70 -8.10
CA GLY A 76 -25.72 -15.43 -8.60
C GLY A 76 -27.08 -15.61 -9.29
N LYS A 77 -27.66 -14.51 -9.80
CA LYS A 77 -29.02 -14.48 -10.41
C LYS A 77 -29.26 -15.53 -11.51
N ASN A 78 -28.21 -15.96 -12.21
CA ASN A 78 -28.30 -16.91 -13.33
C ASN A 78 -27.73 -18.31 -12.99
N GLY A 79 -27.65 -18.66 -11.70
CA GLY A 79 -27.04 -19.92 -11.24
C GLY A 79 -25.50 -19.92 -11.27
N ARG A 80 -24.89 -18.90 -11.87
CA ARG A 80 -23.44 -18.65 -11.90
C ARG A 80 -23.12 -17.38 -11.15
N LEU A 81 -21.97 -17.37 -10.49
CA LEU A 81 -21.52 -16.21 -9.76
C LEU A 81 -20.75 -15.26 -10.67
N SER A 82 -21.19 -14.02 -10.76
CA SER A 82 -20.57 -13.02 -11.63
C SER A 82 -19.39 -12.34 -10.93
N VAL A 83 -18.22 -12.35 -11.58
CA VAL A 83 -17.00 -11.70 -11.09
C VAL A 83 -16.45 -10.79 -12.19
N LEU A 84 -16.42 -9.49 -11.90
CA LEU A 84 -15.94 -8.47 -12.82
C LEU A 84 -14.57 -7.97 -12.38
N LEU A 85 -13.57 -8.22 -13.21
CA LEU A 85 -12.25 -7.64 -13.09
C LEU A 85 -12.27 -6.24 -13.71
N LEU A 86 -11.94 -5.22 -12.93
CA LEU A 86 -11.87 -3.83 -13.38
C LEU A 86 -10.44 -3.33 -13.35
N GLY A 87 -9.99 -2.75 -14.47
CA GLY A 87 -8.73 -2.02 -14.55
C GLY A 87 -8.93 -0.56 -14.93
N ARG A 88 -7.94 0.30 -14.72
CA ARG A 88 -7.98 1.68 -15.24
C ARG A 88 -7.70 1.67 -16.75
N TYR A 89 -6.80 0.79 -17.20
CA TYR A 89 -6.37 0.62 -18.58
C TYR A 89 -6.54 -0.81 -19.05
N ARG A 90 -6.51 -1.02 -20.38
CA ARG A 90 -6.56 -2.36 -20.97
C ARG A 90 -5.33 -3.20 -20.62
N SER A 91 -4.20 -2.57 -20.33
CA SER A 91 -2.96 -3.24 -19.91
C SER A 91 -3.07 -3.89 -18.53
N ASP A 92 -4.03 -3.47 -17.70
CA ASP A 92 -4.27 -4.07 -16.38
C ASP A 92 -4.96 -5.43 -16.48
N ARG A 93 -5.30 -5.87 -17.70
CA ARG A 93 -5.92 -7.18 -17.96
C ARG A 93 -4.93 -8.29 -17.59
N PRO A 94 -5.31 -9.23 -16.71
CA PRO A 94 -4.48 -10.39 -16.43
C PRO A 94 -4.28 -11.24 -17.69
N ALA A 95 -3.02 -11.64 -17.95
CA ALA A 95 -2.68 -12.50 -19.08
C ALA A 95 -3.41 -13.86 -19.01
N ASP A 96 -3.54 -14.40 -17.80
CA ASP A 96 -4.20 -15.69 -17.53
C ASP A 96 -5.73 -15.66 -17.57
N LEU A 97 -6.35 -14.49 -17.80
CA LEU A 97 -7.81 -14.36 -17.79
C LEU A 97 -8.50 -15.33 -18.75
N ARG A 98 -7.93 -15.58 -19.95
CA ARG A 98 -8.52 -16.52 -20.92
C ARG A 98 -8.52 -17.94 -20.36
N ARG A 99 -7.44 -18.32 -19.67
CA ARG A 99 -7.30 -19.63 -19.01
C ARG A 99 -8.28 -19.75 -17.85
N TRP A 100 -8.38 -18.73 -16.99
CA TRP A 100 -9.32 -18.72 -15.87
C TRP A 100 -10.78 -18.77 -16.34
N LYS A 101 -11.14 -18.01 -17.39
CA LYS A 101 -12.47 -18.08 -18.00
C LYS A 101 -12.82 -19.51 -18.41
N ALA A 102 -11.90 -20.25 -19.02
CA ALA A 102 -12.13 -21.64 -19.41
C ALA A 102 -12.21 -22.57 -18.19
N GLN A 103 -11.27 -22.44 -17.24
CA GLN A 103 -11.16 -23.27 -16.05
C GLN A 103 -12.37 -23.15 -15.10
N PHE A 104 -12.89 -21.95 -14.91
CA PHE A 104 -14.00 -21.68 -13.98
C PHE A 104 -15.35 -21.51 -14.70
N SER A 105 -15.42 -21.90 -15.98
CA SER A 105 -16.57 -21.70 -16.88
C SER A 105 -17.86 -22.45 -16.50
N GLU A 106 -17.86 -23.26 -15.46
CA GLU A 106 -19.08 -23.94 -15.00
C GLU A 106 -19.78 -23.13 -13.89
N GLN A 107 -19.02 -22.55 -12.96
CA GLN A 107 -19.56 -21.92 -11.75
C GLN A 107 -19.43 -20.39 -11.75
N LEU A 108 -18.40 -19.83 -12.41
CA LEU A 108 -18.11 -18.40 -12.41
C LEU A 108 -18.31 -17.80 -13.79
N ASP A 109 -18.91 -16.62 -13.84
CA ASP A 109 -18.90 -15.76 -15.03
C ASP A 109 -17.85 -14.66 -14.84
N LEU A 110 -16.70 -14.82 -15.50
CA LEU A 110 -15.55 -13.92 -15.37
C LEU A 110 -15.48 -12.98 -16.56
N ASP A 111 -15.42 -11.67 -16.32
CA ASP A 111 -15.11 -10.69 -17.36
C ASP A 111 -14.11 -9.63 -16.93
N PHE A 112 -13.39 -9.04 -17.88
CA PHE A 112 -12.52 -7.90 -17.64
C PHE A 112 -12.96 -6.70 -18.47
N LYS A 113 -13.07 -5.55 -17.79
CA LYS A 113 -13.37 -4.27 -18.43
C LYS A 113 -12.54 -3.16 -17.82
N THR A 114 -12.38 -2.08 -18.58
CA THR A 114 -11.88 -0.84 -17.97
C THR A 114 -13.03 -0.15 -17.23
N VAL A 115 -12.72 0.61 -16.18
CA VAL A 115 -13.73 1.33 -15.39
C VAL A 115 -14.58 2.27 -16.25
N HIS A 116 -14.00 2.87 -17.28
CA HIS A 116 -14.73 3.69 -18.26
C HIS A 116 -15.75 2.89 -19.07
N SER A 117 -15.40 1.66 -19.45
CA SER A 117 -16.27 0.81 -20.26
C SER A 117 -17.27 -0.01 -19.44
N SER A 118 -17.20 0.02 -18.11
CA SER A 118 -18.09 -0.73 -17.22
C SER A 118 -19.36 0.04 -16.82
N LYS A 119 -19.62 1.20 -17.43
CA LYS A 119 -20.80 2.01 -17.11
C LYS A 119 -22.09 1.23 -17.35
N GLY A 120 -22.91 1.11 -16.30
CA GLY A 120 -24.19 0.39 -16.33
C GLY A 120 -24.07 -1.12 -16.14
N LEU A 121 -22.86 -1.67 -15.98
CA LEU A 121 -22.64 -3.08 -15.70
C LEU A 121 -22.47 -3.30 -14.20
N GLU A 122 -22.91 -4.46 -13.75
CA GLU A 122 -22.85 -4.86 -12.34
C GLU A 122 -22.48 -6.33 -12.25
N ALA A 123 -21.79 -6.69 -11.17
CA ALA A 123 -21.42 -8.06 -10.87
C ALA A 123 -21.57 -8.33 -9.37
N ASP A 124 -21.67 -9.60 -8.99
CA ASP A 124 -21.73 -10.00 -7.59
C ASP A 124 -20.43 -9.61 -6.88
N TYR A 125 -19.30 -9.91 -7.51
CA TYR A 125 -17.98 -9.55 -7.01
C TYR A 125 -17.25 -8.65 -8.01
N VAL A 126 -16.64 -7.58 -7.51
CA VAL A 126 -15.76 -6.72 -8.30
C VAL A 126 -14.34 -6.84 -7.78
N MET A 127 -13.40 -7.12 -8.68
CA MET A 127 -11.97 -7.15 -8.38
C MET A 127 -11.31 -5.98 -9.10
N LEU A 128 -10.99 -4.92 -8.35
CA LEU A 128 -10.39 -3.71 -8.86
C LEU A 128 -8.86 -3.84 -8.85
N LEU A 129 -8.27 -3.89 -10.03
CA LEU A 129 -6.87 -4.18 -10.25
C LEU A 129 -6.03 -2.91 -10.36
N ASN A 130 -4.75 -3.04 -10.01
CA ASN A 130 -3.72 -2.00 -10.20
C ASN A 130 -4.09 -0.63 -9.59
N VAL A 131 -4.65 -0.64 -8.38
CA VAL A 131 -5.03 0.58 -7.65
C VAL A 131 -3.83 1.17 -6.94
N VAL A 132 -2.91 1.73 -7.73
CA VAL A 132 -1.64 2.30 -7.28
C VAL A 132 -1.54 3.79 -7.59
N GLU A 133 -0.66 4.48 -6.89
CA GLU A 133 -0.29 5.86 -7.21
C GLU A 133 0.72 5.87 -8.37
N GLY A 134 0.55 6.75 -9.35
CA GLY A 134 1.49 6.95 -10.46
C GLY A 134 0.81 7.31 -11.78
N ASN A 135 1.59 7.50 -12.85
CA ASN A 135 1.08 7.98 -14.15
C ASN A 135 -0.02 7.07 -14.72
N ARG A 136 0.19 5.74 -14.70
CA ARG A 136 -0.79 4.73 -15.15
C ARG A 136 -1.49 4.02 -14.00
N GLY A 137 -1.58 4.69 -12.84
CA GLY A 137 -2.26 4.16 -11.66
C GLY A 137 -3.76 4.43 -11.67
N PHE A 138 -4.38 4.22 -10.51
CA PHE A 138 -5.75 4.64 -10.25
C PHE A 138 -5.74 5.42 -8.92
N PRO A 139 -5.69 6.76 -8.96
CA PRO A 139 -6.02 7.64 -10.09
C PRO A 139 -4.91 7.81 -11.15
N SER A 140 -5.32 7.98 -12.41
CA SER A 140 -4.44 8.38 -13.51
C SER A 140 -3.91 9.79 -13.30
N GLN A 141 -2.59 9.97 -13.41
CA GLN A 141 -1.92 11.28 -13.34
C GLN A 141 -1.44 11.77 -14.70
N ILE A 142 -1.74 11.03 -15.78
CA ILE A 142 -1.51 11.52 -17.14
C ILE A 142 -2.48 12.67 -17.37
N GLU A 143 -1.94 13.86 -17.61
CA GLU A 143 -2.69 15.02 -18.07
C GLU A 143 -3.11 14.81 -19.52
N ASP A 144 -4.35 15.19 -19.85
CA ASP A 144 -4.84 15.16 -21.23
C ASP A 144 -4.07 16.20 -22.08
N ASP A 145 -3.76 15.84 -23.33
CA ASP A 145 -2.99 16.69 -24.25
C ASP A 145 -3.73 18.03 -24.50
N PRO A 146 -3.06 19.19 -24.36
CA PRO A 146 -3.68 20.51 -24.52
C PRO A 146 -4.31 20.74 -25.91
N VAL A 147 -3.95 19.95 -26.93
CA VAL A 147 -4.54 20.04 -28.28
C VAL A 147 -5.99 19.50 -28.33
N LEU A 148 -6.42 18.72 -27.33
CA LEU A 148 -7.80 18.20 -27.24
C LEU A 148 -8.78 19.15 -26.52
N GLN A 149 -8.42 20.43 -26.30
CA GLN A 149 -9.30 21.45 -25.70
C GLN A 149 -10.37 21.98 -26.67
N ILE A 150 -11.27 21.09 -27.10
CA ILE A 150 -12.68 21.44 -27.38
C ILE A 150 -13.26 22.04 -26.08
N PRO A 151 -14.21 23.00 -26.05
CA PRO A 151 -14.56 23.71 -24.82
C PRO A 151 -15.08 22.75 -23.76
N MET A 152 -14.17 22.33 -22.89
CA MET A 152 -14.49 21.54 -21.71
C MET A 152 -15.03 22.51 -20.66
N PRO A 153 -16.03 22.10 -19.87
CA PRO A 153 -16.39 22.83 -18.66
C PRO A 153 -15.14 23.12 -17.84
N ALA A 154 -15.11 24.25 -17.13
CA ALA A 154 -13.99 24.59 -16.28
C ALA A 154 -13.59 23.38 -15.40
N PRO A 155 -12.30 23.01 -15.34
CA PRO A 155 -11.87 21.83 -14.60
C PRO A 155 -12.30 21.97 -13.14
N ASP A 156 -12.83 20.88 -12.60
CA ASP A 156 -13.29 20.84 -11.20
C ASP A 156 -12.11 21.22 -10.29
N PRO A 157 -12.24 22.24 -9.42
CA PRO A 157 -11.14 22.70 -8.58
C PRO A 157 -10.70 21.65 -7.57
N PHE A 158 -11.52 20.62 -7.33
CA PHE A 158 -11.18 19.55 -6.40
C PHE A 158 -10.18 18.54 -7.01
N PRO A 159 -9.13 18.15 -6.26
CA PRO A 159 -8.08 17.27 -6.80
C PRO A 159 -8.61 15.96 -7.39
N MET A 160 -8.29 15.74 -8.67
CA MET A 160 -8.61 14.50 -9.41
C MET A 160 -10.10 14.12 -9.33
N ALA A 161 -11.01 15.11 -9.39
CA ALA A 161 -12.44 14.91 -9.21
C ALA A 161 -13.03 13.89 -10.21
N GLU A 162 -12.56 13.87 -11.45
CA GLU A 162 -13.02 12.90 -12.46
C GLU A 162 -12.61 11.47 -12.10
N GLU A 163 -11.35 11.25 -11.74
CA GLU A 163 -10.85 9.95 -11.28
C GLU A 163 -11.54 9.50 -9.98
N ARG A 164 -11.89 10.44 -9.08
CA ARG A 164 -12.69 10.15 -7.88
C ARG A 164 -14.07 9.61 -8.26
N ARG A 165 -14.74 10.23 -9.25
CA ARG A 165 -16.03 9.76 -9.78
C ARG A 165 -15.90 8.40 -10.45
N LEU A 166 -14.81 8.14 -11.16
CA LEU A 166 -14.53 6.83 -11.74
C LEU A 166 -14.31 5.76 -10.67
N PHE A 167 -13.58 6.07 -9.60
CA PHE A 167 -13.35 5.14 -8.49
C PHE A 167 -14.65 4.79 -7.77
N TYR A 168 -15.51 5.79 -7.55
CA TYR A 168 -16.89 5.58 -7.09
C TYR A 168 -17.63 4.58 -8.01
N VAL A 169 -17.63 4.82 -9.32
CA VAL A 169 -18.29 3.94 -10.30
C VAL A 169 -17.75 2.52 -10.23
N ALA A 170 -16.45 2.34 -10.04
CA ALA A 170 -15.83 1.02 -9.94
C ALA A 170 -16.32 0.23 -8.71
N ILE A 171 -16.34 0.88 -7.54
CA ILE A 171 -16.75 0.27 -6.27
C ILE A 171 -18.25 -0.06 -6.29
N THR A 172 -19.08 0.86 -6.77
CA THR A 172 -20.54 0.67 -6.82
C THR A 172 -21.00 -0.26 -7.95
N ARG A 173 -20.10 -1.02 -8.60
CA ARG A 173 -20.48 -2.11 -9.52
C ARG A 173 -20.68 -3.44 -8.83
N ALA A 174 -20.27 -3.55 -7.56
CA ALA A 174 -20.42 -4.78 -6.79
C ALA A 174 -21.80 -4.87 -6.14
N ARG A 175 -22.46 -6.02 -6.30
CA ARG A 175 -23.69 -6.38 -5.59
C ARG A 175 -23.43 -7.11 -4.27
N ARG A 176 -22.21 -7.65 -4.06
CA ARG A 176 -21.85 -8.33 -2.81
C ARG A 176 -20.59 -7.77 -2.19
N GLN A 177 -19.45 -7.92 -2.87
CA GLN A 177 -18.16 -7.50 -2.32
C GLN A 177 -17.23 -6.89 -3.38
N VAL A 178 -16.39 -5.96 -2.93
CA VAL A 178 -15.30 -5.36 -3.71
C VAL A 178 -13.96 -5.83 -3.15
N ARG A 179 -13.05 -6.21 -4.02
CA ARG A 179 -11.66 -6.57 -3.69
C ARG A 179 -10.73 -5.66 -4.45
N ILE A 180 -9.91 -4.89 -3.74
CA ILE A 180 -9.01 -3.90 -4.30
C ILE A 180 -7.60 -4.44 -4.24
N TYR A 181 -6.88 -4.41 -5.36
CA TYR A 181 -5.49 -4.87 -5.46
C TYR A 181 -4.59 -3.65 -5.62
N THR A 182 -3.69 -3.46 -4.67
CA THR A 182 -2.74 -2.34 -4.62
C THR A 182 -1.31 -2.83 -4.42
N SER A 183 -0.35 -1.91 -4.51
CA SER A 183 1.07 -2.17 -4.25
C SER A 183 1.46 -1.60 -2.90
N LEU A 184 2.27 -2.34 -2.14
CA LEU A 184 2.89 -1.87 -0.90
C LEU A 184 3.90 -0.74 -1.13
N ALA A 185 4.51 -0.64 -2.32
CA ALA A 185 5.47 0.42 -2.57
C ALA A 185 4.78 1.79 -2.78
N GLN A 186 3.59 1.78 -3.39
CA GLN A 186 2.90 2.99 -3.86
C GLN A 186 1.38 2.80 -3.85
N PRO A 187 0.75 2.73 -2.66
CA PRO A 187 -0.70 2.60 -2.57
C PRO A 187 -1.39 3.85 -3.13
N SER A 188 -2.54 3.66 -3.76
CA SER A 188 -3.34 4.77 -4.28
C SER A 188 -3.76 5.73 -3.15
N ARG A 189 -3.70 7.04 -3.43
CA ARG A 189 -4.22 8.07 -2.53
C ARG A 189 -5.69 7.87 -2.15
N PHE A 190 -6.51 7.30 -3.04
CA PHE A 190 -7.93 7.05 -2.77
C PHE A 190 -8.11 5.93 -1.75
N LEU A 191 -7.29 4.89 -1.83
CA LEU A 191 -7.32 3.80 -0.88
C LEU A 191 -6.83 4.25 0.50
N VAL A 192 -5.77 5.06 0.56
CA VAL A 192 -5.29 5.68 1.80
C VAL A 192 -6.38 6.56 2.45
N GLU A 193 -7.14 7.30 1.65
CA GLU A 193 -8.27 8.09 2.15
C GLU A 193 -9.35 7.22 2.80
N LEU A 194 -9.72 6.10 2.16
CA LEU A 194 -10.67 5.15 2.73
C LEU A 194 -10.18 4.54 4.05
N VAL A 195 -8.90 4.21 4.14
CA VAL A 195 -8.28 3.69 5.38
C VAL A 195 -8.35 4.72 6.51
N LYS A 196 -8.04 6.00 6.22
CA LYS A 196 -8.14 7.08 7.21
C LYS A 196 -9.54 7.28 7.75
N GLN A 197 -10.56 6.99 6.95
CA GLN A 197 -11.96 7.05 7.35
C GLN A 197 -12.43 5.80 8.11
N GLY A 198 -11.54 4.81 8.32
CA GLY A 198 -11.88 3.53 8.95
C GLY A 198 -12.80 2.66 8.09
N ALA A 199 -12.90 2.93 6.79
CA ALA A 199 -13.81 2.21 5.89
C ALA A 199 -13.21 0.90 5.36
N VAL A 200 -11.88 0.84 5.26
CA VAL A 200 -11.13 -0.29 4.68
C VAL A 200 -9.82 -0.44 5.43
N GLU A 201 -9.36 -1.67 5.63
CA GLU A 201 -8.01 -1.98 6.09
C GLU A 201 -7.22 -2.59 4.92
N ILE A 202 -5.95 -2.19 4.77
CA ILE A 202 -5.07 -2.76 3.76
C ILE A 202 -4.37 -3.97 4.38
N GLU A 203 -4.67 -5.14 3.84
CA GLU A 203 -4.04 -6.39 4.21
C GLU A 203 -2.78 -6.62 3.35
N PRO A 204 -1.58 -6.57 3.94
CA PRO A 204 -0.37 -6.96 3.24
C PRO A 204 -0.34 -8.49 3.11
N ILE A 205 -0.37 -9.00 1.88
CA ILE A 205 -0.35 -10.46 1.64
C ILE A 205 1.07 -11.02 1.70
N ASP A 206 2.05 -10.25 1.21
CA ASP A 206 3.45 -10.70 1.05
C ASP A 206 4.45 -9.98 1.96
N ALA A 207 3.99 -9.11 2.87
CA ALA A 207 4.89 -8.27 3.67
C ALA A 207 4.51 -8.22 5.15
N ALA A 208 5.47 -7.78 5.96
CA ALA A 208 5.23 -7.36 7.33
C ALA A 208 4.20 -6.21 7.37
N PRO A 209 3.43 -6.06 8.46
CA PRO A 209 2.45 -5.00 8.62
C PRO A 209 3.01 -3.62 8.23
N LEU A 210 2.28 -2.89 7.39
CA LEU A 210 2.69 -1.57 6.90
C LEU A 210 2.64 -0.53 8.02
N GLU A 211 3.79 0.02 8.41
CA GLU A 211 3.85 1.13 9.36
C GLU A 211 3.53 2.46 8.63
N PRO A 212 2.49 3.22 9.04
CA PRO A 212 2.21 4.53 8.48
C PRO A 212 3.37 5.49 8.74
N CYS A 213 3.69 6.34 7.77
CA CYS A 213 4.79 7.29 7.91
C CYS A 213 4.50 8.28 9.06
N PRO A 214 5.38 8.38 10.08
CA PRO A 214 5.14 9.24 11.24
C PRO A 214 5.24 10.74 10.91
N LYS A 215 5.83 11.10 9.76
CA LYS A 215 5.98 12.51 9.34
C LYS A 215 4.73 13.05 8.65
N CYS A 216 4.16 12.30 7.72
CA CYS A 216 3.05 12.80 6.91
C CYS A 216 1.73 12.10 7.17
N ALA A 217 1.74 10.92 7.81
CA ALA A 217 0.56 10.06 7.99
C ALA A 217 -0.23 9.81 6.69
N VAL A 218 0.43 9.96 5.53
CA VAL A 218 -0.15 9.82 4.17
C VAL A 218 0.57 8.71 3.42
N GLY A 219 1.90 8.71 3.47
CA GLY A 219 2.70 7.60 2.96
C GLY A 219 2.92 6.52 4.03
N ILE A 220 3.53 5.44 3.61
CA ILE A 220 3.93 4.31 4.46
C ILE A 220 5.46 4.22 4.47
N VAL A 221 6.01 3.65 5.54
CA VAL A 221 7.45 3.45 5.67
C VAL A 221 7.85 2.25 4.79
N THR A 222 8.71 2.51 3.80
CA THR A 222 9.21 1.50 2.85
C THR A 222 10.71 1.32 3.02
N ARG A 223 11.20 0.08 2.99
CA ARG A 223 12.64 -0.21 3.00
C ARG A 223 13.23 0.08 1.61
N ARG A 224 14.36 0.75 1.58
CA ARG A 224 15.12 1.10 0.38
C ARG A 224 16.61 0.86 0.65
N SER A 225 17.36 0.52 -0.39
CA SER A 225 18.81 0.35 -0.30
C SER A 225 19.52 1.60 -0.80
N GLY A 226 20.52 2.06 -0.05
CA GLY A 226 21.34 3.23 -0.39
C GLY A 226 22.82 2.98 -0.20
N ARG A 227 23.65 3.97 -0.54
CA ARG A 227 25.12 3.88 -0.43
C ARG A 227 25.62 3.53 0.98
N ASN A 228 24.84 3.87 2.01
CA ASN A 228 25.17 3.65 3.41
C ASN A 228 24.44 2.44 4.03
N GLY A 229 23.85 1.57 3.20
CA GLY A 229 23.08 0.41 3.63
C GLY A 229 21.58 0.59 3.46
N GLU A 230 20.81 -0.34 4.01
CA GLU A 230 19.34 -0.30 3.99
C GLU A 230 18.81 0.78 4.93
N PHE A 231 17.82 1.52 4.44
CA PHE A 231 17.14 2.56 5.18
C PHE A 231 15.64 2.50 4.90
N GLU A 232 14.87 2.97 5.85
CA GLU A 232 13.43 3.14 5.74
C GLU A 232 13.12 4.57 5.29
N SER A 233 12.21 4.73 4.34
CA SER A 233 11.78 6.03 3.84
C SER A 233 10.32 6.04 3.43
N CYS A 234 9.71 7.23 3.45
CA CYS A 234 8.31 7.39 3.07
C CYS A 234 8.09 7.05 1.58
N SER A 235 7.07 6.25 1.29
CA SER A 235 6.66 5.91 -0.08
C SER A 235 6.39 7.13 -0.96
N THR A 236 5.88 8.22 -0.37
CA THR A 236 5.58 9.49 -1.07
C THR A 236 6.80 10.38 -1.31
N TRP A 237 8.04 9.90 -1.18
CA TRP A 237 9.23 10.67 -1.55
C TRP A 237 9.17 11.07 -3.05
N PRO A 238 9.49 12.33 -3.45
CA PRO A 238 10.10 13.41 -2.66
C PRO A 238 9.11 14.31 -1.89
N ARG A 239 7.79 14.14 -2.06
CA ARG A 239 6.77 14.97 -1.37
C ARG A 239 6.84 14.84 0.16
N CYS A 240 7.29 13.69 0.67
CA CYS A 240 7.61 13.51 2.08
C CYS A 240 9.03 12.94 2.23
N GLU A 241 9.94 13.76 2.76
CA GLU A 241 11.37 13.41 2.91
C GLU A 241 11.71 12.58 4.16
N PHE A 242 10.72 11.92 4.77
CA PHE A 242 11.00 11.08 5.93
C PHE A 242 11.91 9.90 5.56
N LYS A 243 12.99 9.74 6.32
CA LYS A 243 13.93 8.62 6.24
C LYS A 243 14.51 8.29 7.61
N ARG A 244 14.73 7.02 7.92
CA ARG A 244 15.45 6.51 9.10
C ARG A 244 16.30 5.32 8.71
N ASN A 245 17.44 5.10 9.37
CA ASN A 245 18.26 3.92 9.10
C ASN A 245 17.64 2.70 9.78
N ILE A 246 17.66 1.54 9.11
CA ILE A 246 17.27 0.28 9.74
C ILE A 246 18.49 -0.15 10.55
N ALA A 247 18.39 -0.12 11.88
CA ALA A 247 19.45 -0.65 12.71
C ALA A 247 19.58 -2.15 12.45
N SER A 248 20.72 -2.60 11.93
CA SER A 248 21.19 -3.94 12.26
C SER A 248 21.53 -3.92 13.75
N ASP A 249 20.84 -4.73 14.54
CA ASP A 249 20.88 -4.77 16.00
C ASP A 249 22.23 -5.29 16.57
N GLU A 250 23.33 -5.11 15.85
CA GLU A 250 24.71 -5.34 16.30
C GLU A 250 25.61 -4.10 16.15
N SER A 251 25.04 -2.92 15.87
CA SER A 251 25.82 -1.72 15.57
C SER A 251 25.82 -0.64 16.67
N GLN A 252 25.31 -0.93 17.88
CA GLN A 252 25.30 0.04 19.00
C GLN A 252 26.40 -0.16 20.06
N LYS A 253 27.41 -0.99 19.82
CA LYS A 253 28.66 -0.94 20.59
C LYS A 253 29.87 -0.90 19.64
N GLY A 254 30.41 0.30 19.41
CA GLY A 254 31.79 0.42 18.91
C GLY A 254 32.02 1.11 17.57
N ARG A 255 31.26 2.15 17.21
CA ARG A 255 31.66 3.03 16.09
C ARG A 255 31.56 4.51 16.43
N HIS A 256 32.46 4.96 17.29
CA HIS A 256 33.36 6.09 17.06
C HIS A 256 34.58 5.89 17.98
N PRO A 257 35.81 6.25 17.60
CA PRO A 257 36.93 6.23 18.53
C PRO A 257 36.61 7.18 19.68
N VAL A 258 36.28 6.62 20.84
CA VAL A 258 35.99 7.40 22.05
C VAL A 258 37.32 7.93 22.53
N ARG A 259 37.57 9.22 22.30
CA ARG A 259 38.69 9.94 22.90
C ARG A 259 38.26 10.47 24.25
N LEU A 260 38.87 9.96 25.32
CA LEU A 260 38.62 10.45 26.67
C LEU A 260 39.43 11.75 26.87
N SER A 261 38.76 12.82 27.28
CA SER A 261 39.38 14.14 27.55
C SER A 261 39.80 14.32 29.02
N GLY A 262 39.95 13.25 29.79
CA GLY A 262 40.33 13.29 31.21
C GLY A 262 41.64 12.55 31.48
N ASN A 263 42.24 12.79 32.67
CA ASN A 263 43.44 12.12 33.14
C ASN A 263 43.15 10.63 33.45
N VAL A 264 43.25 9.80 32.42
CA VAL A 264 43.14 8.35 32.55
C VAL A 264 44.51 7.79 32.92
N ALA A 265 44.60 7.07 34.04
CA ALA A 265 45.86 6.47 34.49
C ALA A 265 46.18 5.19 33.69
N GLN A 266 47.46 4.97 33.37
CA GLN A 266 47.93 3.70 32.81
C GLN A 266 47.60 2.55 33.77
N GLY A 267 47.09 1.44 33.24
CA GLY A 267 46.69 0.25 34.00
C GLY A 267 45.26 0.32 34.57
N SER A 268 44.56 1.46 34.46
CA SER A 268 43.16 1.55 34.87
C SER A 268 42.23 0.78 33.93
N THR A 269 41.09 0.33 34.45
CA THR A 269 40.05 -0.33 33.66
C THR A 269 39.47 0.67 32.65
N CYS A 270 39.31 0.24 31.39
CA CYS A 270 38.78 1.06 30.32
C CYS A 270 37.34 1.48 30.63
N PRO A 271 37.02 2.78 30.77
CA PRO A 271 35.68 3.23 31.13
C PRO A 271 34.65 3.07 30.01
N SER A 272 35.09 2.73 28.78
CA SER A 272 34.18 2.54 27.65
C SER A 272 33.71 1.09 27.49
N CYS A 273 34.49 0.11 27.93
CA CYS A 273 34.15 -1.30 27.78
C CYS A 273 34.16 -2.08 29.09
N GLU A 274 34.68 -1.50 30.17
CA GLU A 274 34.77 -2.03 31.54
C GLU A 274 35.49 -3.39 31.67
N ARG A 275 36.07 -3.89 30.57
CA ARG A 275 36.71 -5.22 30.47
C ARG A 275 38.21 -5.14 30.23
N GLY A 276 38.65 -4.28 29.31
CA GLY A 276 40.06 -4.10 29.00
C GLY A 276 40.75 -3.08 29.90
N GLN A 277 42.09 -3.07 29.91
CA GLN A 277 42.90 -2.09 30.65
C GLN A 277 43.49 -1.04 29.71
N MET A 278 43.77 0.14 30.23
CA MET A 278 44.40 1.25 29.49
C MET A 278 45.92 1.06 29.47
N ILE A 279 46.47 0.75 28.30
CA ILE A 279 47.90 0.50 28.08
C ILE A 279 48.52 1.60 27.21
N ARG A 280 49.82 1.86 27.40
CA ARG A 280 50.55 2.81 26.54
C ARG A 280 50.82 2.19 25.18
N ILE A 281 50.60 2.97 24.13
CA ILE A 281 50.82 2.61 22.73
C ILE A 281 51.61 3.74 22.07
N ASP A 282 52.69 3.37 21.38
CA ASP A 282 53.47 4.26 20.54
C ASP A 282 52.75 4.52 19.21
N GLY A 283 52.26 5.73 19.04
CA GLY A 283 51.61 6.18 17.82
C GLY A 283 52.49 7.06 16.94
N LYS A 284 52.07 7.25 15.67
CA LYS A 284 52.70 8.18 14.73
C LYS A 284 52.82 9.62 15.25
N TYR A 285 51.96 10.02 16.18
CA TYR A 285 51.86 11.37 16.72
C TYR A 285 52.30 11.47 18.20
N GLY A 286 52.98 10.44 18.72
CA GLY A 286 53.41 10.35 20.12
C GLY A 286 52.72 9.20 20.88
N GLU A 287 53.14 9.01 22.12
CA GLU A 287 52.57 8.01 23.03
C GLU A 287 51.13 8.39 23.43
N PHE A 288 50.24 7.40 23.46
CA PHE A 288 48.87 7.56 23.94
C PHE A 288 48.41 6.32 24.70
N LEU A 289 47.32 6.43 25.45
CA LEU A 289 46.69 5.27 26.09
C LEU A 289 45.62 4.68 25.19
N GLY A 290 45.67 3.38 24.94
CA GLY A 290 44.65 2.60 24.24
C GLY A 290 44.15 1.43 25.08
N CYS A 291 42.94 0.95 24.78
CA CYS A 291 42.40 -0.24 25.45
C CYS A 291 43.10 -1.52 24.99
N SER A 292 43.43 -2.41 25.92
CA SER A 292 44.04 -3.74 25.66
C SER A 292 43.17 -4.66 24.81
N GLU A 293 41.85 -4.41 24.76
CA GLU A 293 40.89 -5.23 24.01
C GLU A 293 40.73 -4.76 22.54
N PHE A 294 41.66 -3.96 22.03
CA PHE A 294 41.73 -3.63 20.62
C PHE A 294 41.92 -4.92 19.78
N PRO A 295 41.18 -5.12 18.67
CA PRO A 295 40.39 -4.16 17.89
C PRO A 295 38.92 -4.01 18.28
N THR A 296 38.44 -4.76 19.27
CA THR A 296 37.01 -4.74 19.67
C THR A 296 36.63 -3.49 20.45
N CYS A 297 37.55 -2.91 21.22
CA CYS A 297 37.41 -1.61 21.86
C CYS A 297 38.42 -0.61 21.28
N LYS A 298 37.93 0.49 20.68
CA LYS A 298 38.76 1.53 20.02
C LYS A 298 38.89 2.82 20.84
N THR A 299 38.77 2.70 22.16
CA THR A 299 38.89 3.84 23.08
C THR A 299 40.35 4.25 23.22
N THR A 300 40.60 5.55 23.14
CA THR A 300 41.93 6.14 23.34
C THR A 300 41.86 7.32 24.29
N ALA A 301 42.96 7.61 24.98
CA ALA A 301 43.12 8.78 25.82
C ALA A 301 44.51 9.38 25.59
N SER A 302 44.60 10.70 25.67
CA SER A 302 45.90 11.38 25.64
C SER A 302 46.61 11.18 26.98
N LEU A 303 47.93 10.99 26.92
CA LEU A 303 48.78 11.25 28.08
C LEU A 303 48.85 12.79 28.19
N GLY A 304 48.30 13.34 29.27
CA GLY A 304 48.37 14.77 29.55
C GLY A 304 49.80 15.26 29.71
#